data_AF-A0A562ZI27-F1
#
_entry.id   AF-A0A562ZI27-F1
#
_cell.length_a   1.000
_cell.length_b   1.000
_cell.length_c   1.000
_cell.angle_alpha   90.00
_cell.angle_beta   90.00
_cell.angle_gamma   90.00
#
_symmetry.space_group_name_H-M   'P 1'
#
loop_
_entity.id
_entity.type
_entity.pdbx_description
1 polymer ?
#
loop_
_entity_poly.entity_id
_entity_poly.type
_entity_poly.pdbx_seq_one_letter_code
_entity_poly.pdbx_strand_id
1 'polypeptide(L)'
;MVKRKFIVYAAGAGLSALLVSSCGGGGDNVSPPQATKACVAGSACVTTVAGTGESGNVDGSTHDAQFWMPHSVAIDAESNVHVADYGNNNLTRLISKGGVSTPSEDSISFPHPANVATDASGNRYVADTYGNRILKTTPAGDTTVFAGTGHSGGVDGDASTATFSLPAGLAFDVHGVLYVADMGNRKIRKITLI
;
A
#
# COMPACT_ATOMS: atom_id res chain seq x y z
N MET A 1 -48.37 -9.17 -21.30
CA MET A 1 -47.93 -8.07 -22.20
C MET A 1 -48.52 -6.75 -21.71
N VAL A 2 -47.73 -5.88 -21.08
CA VAL A 2 -48.07 -4.45 -20.96
C VAL A 2 -46.77 -3.66 -21.10
N LYS A 3 -46.61 -3.02 -22.26
CA LYS A 3 -45.50 -2.12 -22.60
C LYS A 3 -45.63 -0.83 -21.78
N ARG A 4 -44.56 -0.34 -21.16
CA ARG A 4 -44.46 1.05 -20.65
C ARG A 4 -43.04 1.57 -20.92
N LYS A 5 -42.87 2.20 -22.08
CA LYS A 5 -42.65 3.65 -22.30
C LYS A 5 -41.29 4.13 -21.78
N PHE A 6 -40.34 4.17 -22.70
CA PHE A 6 -39.11 4.95 -22.60
C PHE A 6 -39.45 6.45 -22.54
N ILE A 7 -38.84 7.17 -21.60
CA ILE A 7 -38.69 8.61 -21.64
C ILE A 7 -37.19 8.89 -21.63
N VAL A 8 -36.71 9.51 -22.70
CA VAL A 8 -35.37 10.08 -22.82
C VAL A 8 -35.48 11.55 -22.40
N TYR A 9 -34.60 12.02 -21.51
CA TYR A 9 -34.31 13.45 -21.36
C TYR A 9 -32.81 13.70 -21.49
N ALA A 10 -32.50 14.74 -22.25
CA ALA A 10 -31.18 15.22 -22.59
C ALA A 10 -30.63 16.22 -21.54
N ALA A 11 -29.35 16.56 -21.75
CA ALA A 11 -28.44 17.36 -20.92
C ALA A 11 -28.97 18.67 -20.30
N GLY A 12 -28.44 19.01 -19.13
CA GLY A 12 -28.55 20.34 -18.52
C GLY A 12 -27.93 20.38 -17.11
N ALA A 13 -27.02 21.33 -16.89
CA ALA A 13 -26.24 21.52 -15.67
C ALA A 13 -27.07 21.87 -14.42
N GLY A 14 -26.55 21.55 -13.23
CA GLY A 14 -27.00 22.16 -11.98
C GLY A 14 -27.09 21.21 -10.78
N LEU A 15 -26.31 21.54 -9.75
CA LEU A 15 -26.31 21.02 -8.39
C LEU A 15 -27.70 20.62 -7.86
N SER A 16 -27.86 19.38 -7.37
CA SER A 16 -28.92 19.05 -6.41
C SER A 16 -28.50 17.86 -5.56
N ALA A 17 -28.27 18.11 -4.27
CA ALA A 17 -28.05 17.10 -3.25
C ALA A 17 -29.29 16.21 -3.15
N LEU A 18 -29.15 14.91 -3.43
CA LEU A 18 -30.18 13.92 -3.22
C LEU A 18 -29.96 13.28 -1.84
N LEU A 19 -30.70 13.80 -0.84
CA LEU A 19 -30.92 13.11 0.43
C LEU A 19 -31.71 11.83 0.14
N VAL A 20 -31.03 10.68 0.16
CA VAL A 20 -31.71 9.38 0.23
C VAL A 20 -31.83 9.01 1.70
N SER A 21 -33.06 9.11 2.20
CA SER A 21 -33.50 8.49 3.45
C SER A 21 -33.83 7.03 3.15
N SER A 22 -33.10 6.09 3.75
CA SER A 22 -33.65 4.77 4.05
C SER A 22 -33.11 4.27 5.39
N CYS A 23 -34.03 4.15 6.35
CA CYS A 23 -33.84 3.42 7.59
C CYS A 23 -33.63 1.92 7.32
N GLY A 24 -32.75 1.29 8.11
CA GLY A 24 -32.96 -0.08 8.56
C GLY A 24 -31.84 -1.08 8.24
N GLY A 25 -30.99 -1.32 9.24
CA GLY A 25 -30.54 -2.68 9.60
C GLY A 25 -29.11 -3.06 9.21
N GLY A 26 -28.26 -3.27 10.23
CA GLY A 26 -26.97 -3.97 10.11
C GLY A 26 -25.79 -3.05 10.39
N GLY A 27 -25.15 -3.21 11.56
CA GLY A 27 -23.97 -2.46 11.95
C GLY A 27 -22.74 -2.96 11.19
N ASP A 28 -22.60 -2.51 9.94
CA ASP A 28 -21.37 -2.68 9.19
C ASP A 28 -20.42 -1.57 9.65
N ASN A 29 -19.56 -1.87 10.63
CA ASN A 29 -18.38 -1.04 10.93
C ASN A 29 -17.39 -1.15 9.76
N VAL A 30 -17.79 -0.73 8.56
CA VAL A 30 -16.86 -0.44 7.49
C VAL A 30 -16.25 0.90 7.85
N SER A 31 -15.09 0.84 8.50
CA SER A 31 -14.19 1.97 8.64
C SER A 31 -14.10 2.70 7.29
N PRO A 32 -14.24 4.03 7.26
CA PRO A 32 -14.21 4.77 6.00
C PRO A 32 -12.93 4.47 5.22
N PRO A 33 -12.97 4.46 3.87
CA PRO A 33 -11.78 4.28 3.05
C PRO A 33 -10.70 5.26 3.51
N GLN A 34 -9.55 4.72 3.84
CA GLN A 34 -8.45 5.42 4.50
C GLN A 34 -8.08 6.68 3.73
N ALA A 35 -8.06 7.83 4.40
CA ALA A 35 -7.93 9.15 3.78
C ALA A 35 -6.61 9.27 2.99
N THR A 36 -6.70 9.25 1.66
CA THR A 36 -5.59 9.55 0.77
C THR A 36 -5.44 11.06 0.66
N LYS A 37 -4.31 11.63 1.07
CA LYS A 37 -3.98 13.01 0.72
C LYS A 37 -3.39 13.02 -0.69
N ALA A 38 -3.85 13.94 -1.56
CA ALA A 38 -3.31 14.04 -2.91
C ALA A 38 -1.81 14.40 -2.88
N CYS A 39 -1.03 13.77 -3.75
CA CYS A 39 0.40 14.03 -3.84
C CYS A 39 0.70 15.22 -4.78
N VAL A 40 1.79 15.94 -4.51
CA VAL A 40 2.26 17.11 -5.27
C VAL A 40 3.29 16.69 -6.31
N ALA A 41 3.10 17.13 -7.56
CA ALA A 41 4.05 16.87 -8.64
C ALA A 41 5.47 17.41 -8.33
N GLY A 42 6.49 16.64 -8.69
CA GLY A 42 7.89 16.90 -8.37
C GLY A 42 8.35 16.37 -7.01
N SER A 43 7.53 15.58 -6.33
CA SER A 43 7.85 15.03 -5.00
C SER A 43 7.68 13.50 -4.94
N ALA A 44 8.18 12.88 -3.88
CA ALA A 44 7.92 11.47 -3.62
C ALA A 44 6.50 11.31 -3.03
N CYS A 45 5.76 10.31 -3.51
CA CYS A 45 4.38 10.03 -3.17
C CYS A 45 4.23 8.61 -2.63
N VAL A 46 3.63 8.47 -1.45
CA VAL A 46 3.32 7.19 -0.80
C VAL A 46 1.88 6.79 -1.13
N THR A 47 1.72 5.57 -1.65
CA THR A 47 0.40 5.00 -1.97
C THR A 47 0.29 3.56 -1.49
N THR A 48 -0.90 3.16 -1.03
CA THR A 48 -1.19 1.75 -0.73
C THR A 48 -1.28 0.95 -2.03
N VAL A 49 -0.52 -0.14 -2.10
CA VAL A 49 -0.57 -1.10 -3.22
C VAL A 49 -1.59 -2.19 -2.94
N ALA A 50 -1.56 -2.75 -1.73
CA ALA A 50 -2.50 -3.76 -1.28
C ALA A 50 -2.66 -3.76 0.24
N GLY A 51 -3.80 -4.30 0.71
CA GLY A 51 -4.10 -4.50 2.12
C GLY A 51 -5.23 -3.60 2.61
N THR A 52 -6.23 -4.22 3.25
CA THR A 52 -7.34 -3.50 3.90
C THR A 52 -6.94 -2.78 5.17
N GLY A 53 -5.83 -3.20 5.80
CA GLY A 53 -5.47 -2.82 7.15
C GLY A 53 -6.07 -3.70 8.24
N GLU A 54 -6.87 -4.71 7.90
CA GLU A 54 -7.33 -5.75 8.83
C GLU A 54 -6.41 -6.97 8.79
N SER A 55 -6.24 -7.63 9.94
CA SER A 55 -5.41 -8.84 10.04
C SER A 55 -6.12 -10.04 9.44
N GLY A 56 -5.43 -10.75 8.55
CA GLY A 56 -5.94 -11.99 7.96
C GLY A 56 -5.07 -12.49 6.81
N ASN A 57 -5.55 -13.53 6.14
CA ASN A 57 -4.87 -14.18 5.01
C ASN A 57 -5.80 -14.29 3.79
N VAL A 58 -6.74 -13.34 3.65
CA VAL A 58 -7.68 -13.29 2.53
C VAL A 58 -6.94 -12.89 1.27
N ASP A 59 -7.00 -13.75 0.25
CA ASP A 59 -6.61 -13.46 -1.12
C ASP A 59 -7.74 -12.74 -1.89
N GLY A 60 -7.42 -12.13 -3.03
CA GLY A 60 -8.41 -11.45 -3.86
C GLY A 60 -7.89 -10.17 -4.50
N SER A 61 -8.76 -9.18 -4.70
CA SER A 61 -8.33 -7.87 -5.20
C SER A 61 -7.32 -7.23 -4.25
N THR A 62 -6.49 -6.31 -4.75
CA THR A 62 -5.50 -5.65 -3.88
C THR A 62 -6.12 -4.86 -2.72
N HIS A 63 -7.37 -4.41 -2.87
CA HIS A 63 -8.08 -3.64 -1.84
C HIS A 63 -8.83 -4.52 -0.83
N ASP A 64 -9.17 -5.76 -1.20
CA ASP A 64 -9.89 -6.70 -0.33
C ASP A 64 -8.95 -7.67 0.38
N ALA A 65 -7.72 -7.82 -0.14
CA ALA A 65 -6.72 -8.70 0.44
C ALA A 65 -6.33 -8.28 1.86
N GLN A 66 -6.17 -9.26 2.73
CA GLN A 66 -5.74 -9.06 4.11
C GLN A 66 -4.34 -9.64 4.29
N PHE A 67 -3.52 -8.96 5.08
CA PHE A 67 -2.20 -9.43 5.51
C PHE A 67 -2.18 -9.58 7.03
N TRP A 68 -1.39 -10.52 7.53
CA TRP A 68 -1.26 -10.72 8.97
C TRP A 68 -0.17 -9.84 9.56
N MET A 69 1.07 -10.02 9.09
CA MET A 69 2.25 -9.24 9.45
C MET A 69 3.19 -9.21 8.23
N PRO A 70 2.90 -8.36 7.22
CA PRO A 70 3.77 -8.22 6.07
C PRO A 70 5.09 -7.65 6.57
N HIS A 71 6.15 -8.45 6.53
CA HIS A 71 7.43 -8.13 7.17
C HIS A 71 8.53 -7.87 6.16
N SER A 72 8.56 -8.64 5.07
CA SER A 72 9.52 -8.45 3.98
C SER A 72 8.82 -8.36 2.64
N VAL A 73 9.43 -7.63 1.70
CA VAL A 73 9.01 -7.59 0.30
C VAL A 73 10.20 -7.91 -0.60
N ALA A 74 9.93 -8.61 -1.69
CA ALA A 74 10.84 -8.82 -2.80
C ALA A 74 10.11 -8.55 -4.11
N ILE A 75 10.82 -8.03 -5.11
CA ILE A 75 10.24 -7.69 -6.41
C ILE A 75 10.89 -8.56 -7.48
N ASP A 76 10.07 -9.17 -8.34
CA ASP A 76 10.56 -9.94 -9.49
C ASP A 76 10.77 -9.08 -10.75
N ALA A 77 11.27 -9.69 -11.83
CA ALA A 77 11.58 -8.98 -13.07
C ALA A 77 10.32 -8.41 -13.74
N GLU A 78 9.16 -9.00 -13.48
CA GLU A 78 7.84 -8.56 -13.96
C GLU A 78 7.21 -7.48 -13.07
N SER A 79 7.92 -7.03 -12.01
CA SER A 79 7.44 -6.08 -11.00
C SER A 79 6.24 -6.57 -10.18
N ASN A 80 6.09 -7.88 -10.00
CA ASN A 80 5.21 -8.42 -8.98
C ASN A 80 5.89 -8.33 -7.60
N VAL A 81 5.07 -8.17 -6.57
CA VAL A 81 5.55 -8.04 -5.18
C VAL A 81 5.32 -9.36 -4.46
N HIS A 82 6.40 -10.00 -4.07
CA HIS A 82 6.39 -11.13 -3.14
C HIS A 82 6.51 -10.59 -1.72
N VAL A 83 5.62 -11.03 -0.85
CA VAL A 83 5.51 -10.55 0.52
C VAL A 83 5.72 -11.72 1.46
N ALA A 84 6.67 -11.60 2.39
CA ALA A 84 6.75 -12.49 3.53
C ALA A 84 5.73 -12.02 4.58
N ASP A 85 4.62 -12.74 4.67
CA ASP A 85 3.51 -12.45 5.59
C ASP A 85 3.60 -13.40 6.80
N TYR A 86 4.32 -12.96 7.83
CA TYR A 86 4.64 -13.76 9.01
C TYR A 86 3.46 -13.84 9.98
N GLY A 87 2.49 -14.68 9.64
CA GLY A 87 1.45 -15.16 10.56
C GLY A 87 1.71 -16.57 11.07
N ASN A 88 0.66 -17.24 11.54
CA ASN A 88 0.74 -18.62 12.07
C ASN A 88 1.32 -19.65 11.08
N ASN A 89 1.34 -19.35 9.78
CA ASN A 89 1.75 -20.27 8.72
C ASN A 89 2.90 -19.74 7.83
N ASN A 90 3.52 -18.60 8.17
CA ASN A 90 4.62 -17.98 7.39
C ASN A 90 4.38 -18.03 5.87
N LEU A 91 3.44 -17.21 5.38
CA LEU A 91 3.00 -17.28 3.99
C LEU A 91 3.86 -16.39 3.10
N THR A 92 4.17 -16.88 1.90
CA THR A 92 4.55 -16.02 0.78
C THR A 92 3.25 -15.55 0.11
N ARG A 93 3.07 -14.23 -0.03
CA ARG A 93 1.93 -13.64 -0.73
C ARG A 93 2.42 -12.93 -1.99
N LEU A 94 1.81 -13.22 -3.13
CA LEU A 94 2.12 -12.63 -4.42
C LEU A 94 1.09 -11.56 -4.76
N ILE A 95 1.55 -10.32 -4.89
CA ILE A 95 0.79 -9.20 -5.46
C ILE A 95 1.19 -9.07 -6.93
N SER A 96 0.23 -9.31 -7.81
CA SER A 96 0.41 -9.19 -9.27
C SER A 96 -0.72 -8.35 -9.88
N LYS A 97 -0.73 -8.21 -11.21
CA LYS A 97 -1.87 -7.60 -11.94
C LYS A 97 -3.21 -8.28 -11.65
N GLY A 98 -3.21 -9.56 -11.25
CA GLY A 98 -4.40 -10.31 -10.89
C GLY A 98 -4.91 -10.09 -9.47
N GLY A 99 -4.21 -9.31 -8.65
CA GLY A 99 -4.52 -9.15 -7.22
C GLY A 99 -3.50 -9.85 -6.32
N VAL A 100 -3.93 -10.18 -5.10
CA VAL A 100 -3.13 -10.89 -4.10
C VAL A 100 -3.51 -12.37 -4.09
N SER A 101 -2.50 -13.24 -4.12
CA SER A 101 -2.65 -14.69 -4.06
C SER A 101 -1.61 -15.32 -3.16
N THR A 102 -1.89 -16.51 -2.64
CA THR A 102 -0.94 -17.35 -1.90
C THR A 102 -0.44 -18.48 -2.83
N PRO A 103 0.80 -18.41 -3.35
CA PRO A 103 1.36 -19.47 -4.19
C PRO A 103 1.47 -20.79 -3.41
N SER A 104 1.23 -21.91 -4.09
CA SER A 104 1.29 -23.24 -3.47
C SER A 104 2.72 -23.72 -3.17
N GLU A 105 3.71 -23.23 -3.92
CA GLU A 105 5.12 -23.64 -3.82
C GLU A 105 6.00 -22.49 -4.34
N ASP A 106 6.47 -21.60 -3.48
CA ASP A 106 7.51 -20.63 -3.85
C ASP A 106 8.71 -20.74 -2.92
N SER A 107 9.84 -21.14 -3.48
CA SER A 107 11.17 -21.06 -2.86
C SER A 107 11.80 -19.70 -3.14
N ILE A 108 11.05 -18.63 -2.90
CA ILE A 108 11.61 -17.28 -2.98
C ILE A 108 12.43 -17.04 -1.72
N SER A 109 13.75 -16.96 -1.94
CA SER A 109 14.66 -16.48 -0.93
C SER A 109 14.40 -14.99 -0.73
N PHE A 110 13.65 -14.65 0.30
CA PHE A 110 13.65 -13.28 0.79
C PHE A 110 15.08 -12.94 1.22
N PRO A 111 15.71 -11.91 0.63
CA PRO A 111 16.92 -11.39 1.25
C PRO A 111 16.56 -11.07 2.69
N HIS A 112 17.30 -11.68 3.62
CA HIS A 112 17.17 -11.58 5.09
C HIS A 112 16.51 -10.26 5.49
N PRO A 113 15.42 -10.23 6.29
CA PRO A 113 14.47 -9.12 6.38
C PRO A 113 15.18 -7.77 6.32
N ALA A 114 15.30 -7.28 5.09
CA ALA A 114 16.17 -6.16 4.85
C ALA A 114 15.27 -4.96 5.08
N ASN A 115 15.34 -4.40 6.28
CA ASN A 115 14.91 -3.03 6.52
C ASN A 115 15.80 -2.03 5.75
N VAL A 116 16.51 -2.48 4.70
CA VAL A 116 17.45 -1.74 3.90
C VAL A 116 17.27 -2.11 2.42
N ALA A 117 17.21 -1.11 1.55
CA ALA A 117 17.28 -1.27 0.10
C ALA A 117 18.31 -0.30 -0.48
N THR A 118 18.86 -0.59 -1.66
CA THR A 118 19.82 0.31 -2.33
C THR A 118 19.31 0.64 -3.73
N ASP A 119 19.31 1.91 -4.11
CA ASP A 119 18.95 2.32 -5.47
C ASP A 119 20.14 2.20 -6.45
N ALA A 120 19.89 2.35 -7.74
CA ALA A 120 20.92 2.24 -8.79
C ALA A 120 22.03 3.31 -8.68
N SER A 121 21.81 4.38 -7.93
CA SER A 121 22.83 5.42 -7.65
C SER A 121 23.65 5.12 -6.40
N GLY A 122 23.41 3.96 -5.75
CA GLY A 122 24.09 3.56 -4.53
C GLY A 122 23.55 4.24 -3.26
N ASN A 123 22.42 4.95 -3.32
CA ASN A 123 21.81 5.46 -2.10
C ASN A 123 21.16 4.31 -1.34
N ARG A 124 21.36 4.28 -0.02
CA ARG A 124 20.79 3.28 0.87
C ARG A 124 19.54 3.83 1.54
N TYR A 125 18.45 3.10 1.49
CA TYR A 125 17.18 3.42 2.13
C TYR A 125 17.00 2.49 3.30
N VAL A 126 16.59 3.01 4.45
CA VAL A 126 16.41 2.23 5.68
C VAL A 126 15.02 2.45 6.25
N ALA A 127 14.29 1.39 6.55
CA ALA A 127 13.09 1.47 7.36
C ALA A 127 13.51 1.61 8.82
N ASP A 128 13.34 2.81 9.37
CA ASP A 128 13.45 3.05 10.80
C ASP A 128 12.14 2.58 11.45
N THR A 129 12.06 1.28 11.72
CA THR A 129 10.84 0.58 12.14
C THR A 129 10.18 1.25 13.34
N TYR A 130 10.93 1.50 14.41
CA TYR A 130 10.37 2.15 15.60
C TYR A 130 10.23 3.66 15.44
N GLY A 131 11.00 4.25 14.52
CA GLY A 131 10.88 5.64 14.14
C GLY A 131 9.78 5.96 13.14
N ASN A 132 8.99 4.97 12.70
CA ASN A 132 7.85 5.11 11.78
C ASN A 132 8.14 5.93 10.51
N ARG A 133 9.34 5.77 9.94
CA ARG A 133 9.79 6.52 8.75
C ARG A 133 10.82 5.75 7.94
N ILE A 134 11.02 6.19 6.70
CA ILE A 134 12.05 5.70 5.79
C ILE A 134 13.15 6.76 5.72
N LEU A 135 14.39 6.35 5.97
CA LEU A 135 15.59 7.17 5.85
C LEU A 135 16.28 6.90 4.51
N LYS A 136 16.98 7.90 3.98
CA LYS A 136 17.89 7.76 2.83
C LYS A 136 19.27 8.22 3.25
N THR A 137 20.28 7.43 2.93
CA THR A 137 21.70 7.72 3.13
C THR A 137 22.41 7.74 1.78
N THR A 138 23.07 8.84 1.45
CA THR A 138 23.86 8.97 0.22
C THR A 138 25.17 8.18 0.31
N PRO A 139 25.85 7.88 -0.82
CA PRO A 139 27.21 7.32 -0.79
C PRO A 139 28.23 8.18 -0.03
N ALA A 140 27.97 9.48 0.11
CA ALA A 140 28.78 10.41 0.91
C ALA A 140 28.53 10.28 2.42
N GLY A 141 27.49 9.54 2.84
CA GLY A 141 27.13 9.31 4.23
C GLY A 141 26.02 10.22 4.78
N ASP A 142 25.50 11.15 3.98
CA ASP A 142 24.45 12.08 4.42
C ASP A 142 23.13 11.36 4.57
N THR A 143 22.53 11.42 5.76
CA THR A 143 21.24 10.76 6.06
C THR A 143 20.11 11.77 6.22
N THR A 144 19.01 11.57 5.50
CA THR A 144 17.80 12.39 5.55
C THR A 144 16.55 11.52 5.69
N VAL A 145 15.43 12.14 6.09
CA VAL A 145 14.12 11.47 6.02
C VAL A 145 13.67 11.47 4.58
N PHE A 146 13.48 10.28 4.01
CA PHE A 146 12.98 10.12 2.66
C PHE A 146 11.45 10.16 2.62
N ALA A 147 10.79 9.48 3.55
CA ALA A 147 9.34 9.47 3.69
C ALA A 147 8.92 9.17 5.13
N GLY A 148 7.73 9.64 5.52
CA GLY A 148 7.18 9.44 6.85
C GLY A 148 7.40 10.64 7.77
N THR A 149 6.36 11.03 8.53
CA THR A 149 6.47 12.10 9.53
C THR A 149 7.16 11.66 10.83
N GLY A 150 7.39 10.36 11.01
CA GLY A 150 7.86 9.75 12.25
C GLY A 150 6.76 9.44 13.27
N HIS A 151 5.51 9.80 12.99
CA HIS A 151 4.36 9.41 13.80
C HIS A 151 3.74 8.12 13.24
N SER A 152 3.34 7.22 14.14
CA SER A 152 2.60 6.01 13.75
C SER A 152 1.25 6.38 13.12
N GLY A 153 0.94 5.77 11.98
CA GLY A 153 -0.31 5.95 11.25
C GLY A 153 -0.23 5.31 9.87
N GLY A 154 -1.31 5.36 9.09
CA GLY A 154 -1.37 4.74 7.75
C GLY A 154 -1.86 5.68 6.65
N VAL A 155 -1.56 6.98 6.77
CA VAL A 155 -2.00 8.00 5.81
C VAL A 155 -1.13 7.95 4.56
N ASP A 156 -1.77 7.86 3.40
CA ASP A 156 -1.15 8.01 2.06
C ASP A 156 -1.01 9.50 1.69
N GLY A 157 -0.10 9.82 0.77
CA GLY A 157 0.12 11.17 0.26
C GLY A 157 1.59 11.51 0.06
N ASP A 158 1.92 12.81 0.04
CA ASP A 158 3.31 13.27 -0.06
C ASP A 158 4.20 12.58 0.96
N ALA A 159 5.40 12.18 0.57
CA ALA A 159 6.35 11.49 1.43
C ALA A 159 6.64 12.24 2.74
N SER A 160 6.61 13.58 2.73
CA SER A 160 6.79 14.40 3.93
C SER A 160 5.59 14.41 4.89
N THR A 161 4.41 13.96 4.45
CA THR A 161 3.16 13.95 5.24
C THR A 161 2.56 12.57 5.46
N ALA A 162 2.96 11.58 4.66
CA ALA A 162 2.58 10.19 4.83
C ALA A 162 2.98 9.67 6.21
N THR A 163 2.20 8.73 6.75
CA THR A 163 2.52 8.03 7.99
C THR A 163 2.62 6.53 7.75
N PHE A 164 3.55 5.92 8.50
CA PHE A 164 3.79 4.48 8.54
C PHE A 164 3.60 3.98 9.96
N SER A 165 3.39 2.67 10.13
CA SER A 165 3.36 2.02 11.43
C SER A 165 4.25 0.79 11.37
N LEU A 166 5.37 0.85 12.09
CA LEU A 166 6.38 -0.21 12.09
C LEU A 166 6.80 -0.65 10.67
N PRO A 167 7.26 0.27 9.79
CA PRO A 167 7.73 -0.12 8.47
C PRO A 167 8.90 -1.11 8.60
N ALA A 168 8.91 -2.15 7.77
CA ALA A 168 9.87 -3.24 7.83
C ALA A 168 10.62 -3.38 6.49
N GLY A 169 10.40 -4.47 5.76
CA GLY A 169 11.12 -4.75 4.52
C GLY A 169 10.94 -3.69 3.44
N LEU A 170 12.03 -3.47 2.70
CA LEU A 170 12.14 -2.51 1.61
C LEU A 170 12.66 -3.21 0.35
N ALA A 171 12.10 -2.88 -0.82
CA ALA A 171 12.62 -3.35 -2.09
C ALA A 171 12.34 -2.38 -3.23
N PHE A 172 13.31 -2.17 -4.11
CA PHE A 172 13.10 -1.42 -5.35
C PHE A 172 12.63 -2.34 -6.47
N ASP A 173 11.74 -1.84 -7.32
CA ASP A 173 11.53 -2.43 -8.65
C ASP A 173 12.57 -1.91 -9.65
N VAL A 174 12.52 -2.45 -10.87
CA VAL A 174 13.41 -2.07 -11.99
C VAL A 174 13.18 -0.64 -12.49
N HIS A 175 12.09 0.00 -12.10
CA HIS A 175 11.73 1.37 -12.45
C HIS A 175 12.12 2.38 -11.35
N GLY A 176 12.70 1.93 -10.24
CA GLY A 176 13.09 2.78 -9.11
C GLY A 176 11.94 3.13 -8.16
N VAL A 177 10.82 2.41 -8.21
CA VAL A 177 9.74 2.52 -7.22
C VAL A 177 10.13 1.73 -5.98
N LEU A 178 10.07 2.35 -4.81
CA LEU A 178 10.36 1.69 -3.53
C LEU A 178 9.09 1.09 -2.93
N TYR A 179 9.06 -0.23 -2.74
CA TYR A 179 8.02 -0.93 -2.02
C TYR A 179 8.37 -1.08 -0.54
N VAL A 180 7.36 -0.94 0.31
CA VAL A 180 7.49 -0.91 1.77
C VAL A 180 6.46 -1.88 2.36
N ALA A 181 6.95 -2.80 3.20
CA ALA A 181 6.10 -3.55 4.11
C ALA A 181 5.73 -2.66 5.30
N ASP A 182 4.53 -2.10 5.31
CA ASP A 182 4.02 -1.25 6.39
C ASP A 182 3.34 -2.15 7.44
N MET A 183 4.18 -2.88 8.18
CA MET A 183 3.82 -4.06 8.95
C MET A 183 2.70 -3.80 9.96
N GLY A 184 2.82 -2.73 10.75
CA GLY A 184 1.84 -2.37 11.77
C GLY A 184 0.48 -1.96 11.19
N ASN A 185 0.48 -1.49 9.95
CA ASN A 185 -0.74 -1.18 9.20
C ASN A 185 -1.24 -2.35 8.34
N ARG A 186 -0.53 -3.49 8.28
CA ARG A 186 -0.91 -4.67 7.48
C ARG A 186 -1.14 -4.33 6.00
N LYS A 187 -0.24 -3.50 5.46
CA LYS A 187 -0.30 -2.99 4.10
C LYS A 187 1.03 -3.13 3.40
N ILE A 188 0.97 -3.29 2.09
CA ILE A 188 2.10 -3.02 1.21
C ILE A 188 1.90 -1.63 0.60
N ARG A 189 2.90 -0.76 0.78
CA ARG A 189 2.90 0.62 0.28
C ARG A 189 3.99 0.75 -0.79
N LYS A 190 3.86 1.71 -1.70
CA LYS A 190 4.93 2.08 -2.62
C LYS A 190 5.20 3.57 -2.56
N ILE A 191 6.45 3.94 -2.85
CA ILE A 191 6.93 5.31 -2.94
C ILE A 191 7.45 5.53 -4.35
N THR A 192 6.79 6.43 -5.08
CA THR A 192 7.18 6.82 -6.44
C THR A 192 7.52 8.30 -6.48
N LEU A 193 8.41 8.70 -7.37
CA LEU A 193 8.49 10.09 -7.81
C LEU A 193 7.34 10.34 -8.78
N ILE A 194 6.69 11.50 -8.67
CA ILE A 194 5.59 11.97 -9.52
C ILE A 194 5.92 13.31 -10.15
#